data_AF-A0A935VW24-F1
#
_entry.id   AF-A0A935VW24-F1
#
_cell.length_a   1.000
_cell.length_b   1.000
_cell.length_c   1.000
_cell.angle_alpha   90.00
_cell.angle_beta   90.00
_cell.angle_gamma   90.00
#
_symmetry.space_group_name_H-M   'P 1'
#
loop_
_entity.id
_entity.type
_entity.pdbx_description
1 polymer ?
#
loop_
_entity_poly.entity_id
_entity_poly.type
_entity_poly.pdbx_seq_one_letter_code
_entity_poly.pdbx_strand_id
1 'polypeptide(L)'
;MKQLLFAVYSLLLLASVIVAQPRPIEKSSNPNTKPAPAAFEAKYEGGLFGFTEKAEGTLKFDDENGRLVFYGKTKKEMFSIPFESLIVIYPTSESVTSTTGNVVKNIPLPGAGLAGLIKEKRRYLVLQFDDPDADVKGMVNFKIENKELLIP
;
A
#
# COMPACT_ATOMS: atom_id res chain seq x y z
N MET A 1 -43.89 2.90 -44.45
CA MET A 1 -42.77 3.71 -43.93
C MET A 1 -42.51 3.48 -42.42
N LYS A 2 -43.53 3.52 -41.53
CA LYS A 2 -43.34 3.30 -40.08
C LYS A 2 -42.69 1.95 -39.70
N GLN A 3 -43.04 0.87 -40.40
CA GLN A 3 -42.45 -0.46 -40.12
C GLN A 3 -40.97 -0.57 -40.52
N LEU A 4 -40.54 0.21 -41.52
CA LEU A 4 -39.15 0.24 -41.97
C LEU A 4 -38.28 1.06 -41.00
N LEU A 5 -38.83 2.14 -40.44
CA LEU A 5 -38.21 2.90 -39.35
C LEU A 5 -38.04 2.06 -38.07
N PHE A 6 -39.04 1.25 -37.70
CA PHE A 6 -38.92 0.35 -36.55
C PHE A 6 -37.85 -0.73 -36.74
N ALA A 7 -37.72 -1.27 -37.95
CA ALA A 7 -36.68 -2.25 -38.27
C ALA A 7 -35.27 -1.65 -38.15
N VAL A 8 -35.07 -0.43 -38.66
CA VAL A 8 -33.80 0.29 -38.56
C VAL A 8 -33.46 0.62 -37.10
N TYR A 9 -34.45 1.05 -36.31
CA TYR A 9 -34.24 1.38 -34.90
C TYR A 9 -33.90 0.15 -34.05
N SER A 10 -34.54 -0.99 -34.33
CA SER A 10 -34.25 -2.27 -33.69
C SER A 10 -32.83 -2.76 -34.01
N LEU A 11 -32.39 -2.62 -35.27
CA LEU A 11 -31.03 -3.00 -35.68
C LEU A 11 -29.96 -2.15 -34.97
N LEU A 12 -30.24 -0.86 -34.76
CA LEU A 12 -29.32 0.08 -34.12
C LEU A 12 -29.17 -0.18 -32.61
N LEU A 13 -30.24 -0.63 -31.95
CA LEU A 13 -30.19 -1.04 -30.54
C LEU A 13 -29.38 -2.33 -30.33
N LEU A 14 -29.53 -3.34 -31.21
CA LEU A 14 -28.75 -4.58 -31.09
C LEU A 14 -27.24 -4.37 -31.30
N ALA A 15 -26.83 -3.42 -32.15
CA ALA A 15 -25.42 -3.12 -32.38
C ALA A 15 -24.71 -2.51 -31.15
N SER A 16 -25.45 -1.87 -30.24
CA SER A 16 -24.88 -1.20 -29.06
C SER A 16 -24.41 -2.15 -27.95
N VAL A 17 -24.84 -3.43 -27.96
CA VAL A 17 -24.47 -4.42 -26.93
C VAL A 17 -23.08 -5.02 -27.16
N ILE A 18 -22.54 -4.95 -28.39
CA ILE A 18 -21.26 -5.60 -28.74
C ILE A 18 -20.04 -4.81 -28.20
N VAL A 19 -20.20 -3.51 -27.90
CA VAL A 19 -19.11 -2.65 -27.39
C VAL A 19 -18.91 -2.81 -25.87
N ALA A 20 -19.84 -3.47 -25.17
CA ALA A 20 -19.78 -3.70 -23.73
C ALA A 20 -19.21 -5.08 -23.34
N GLN A 21 -18.31 -5.64 -24.16
CA GLN A 21 -17.59 -6.84 -23.73
C GLN A 21 -16.66 -6.49 -22.55
N PRO A 22 -16.71 -7.22 -21.43
CA PRO A 22 -15.71 -7.07 -20.38
C PRO A 22 -14.36 -7.32 -21.03
N ARG A 23 -13.48 -6.31 -21.01
CA ARG A 23 -12.12 -6.45 -21.52
C ARG A 23 -11.49 -7.62 -20.76
N PRO A 24 -10.95 -8.65 -21.44
CA PRO A 24 -10.09 -9.60 -20.78
C PRO A 24 -8.99 -8.79 -20.09
N ILE A 25 -8.85 -8.96 -18.77
CA ILE A 25 -7.66 -8.47 -18.08
C ILE A 25 -6.51 -9.23 -18.76
N GLU A 26 -5.77 -8.54 -19.62
CA GLU A 26 -4.52 -9.07 -20.15
C GLU A 26 -3.69 -9.43 -18.92
N LYS A 27 -3.51 -10.73 -18.67
CA LYS A 27 -2.50 -11.19 -17.73
C LYS A 27 -1.19 -10.75 -18.34
N SER A 28 -0.69 -9.60 -17.90
CA SER A 28 0.65 -9.12 -18.24
C SER A 28 1.64 -10.12 -17.65
N SER A 29 1.90 -11.20 -18.37
CA SER A 29 3.07 -12.04 -18.11
C SER A 29 4.28 -11.28 -18.63
N ASN A 30 4.62 -10.18 -17.96
CA ASN A 30 5.94 -9.60 -18.10
C ASN A 30 6.87 -10.56 -17.34
N PRO A 31 7.75 -11.32 -18.01
CA PRO A 31 8.49 -12.43 -17.40
C PRO A 31 9.61 -11.96 -16.45
N ASN A 32 9.67 -10.66 -16.15
CA ASN A 32 10.75 -10.03 -15.39
C ASN A 32 10.27 -9.28 -14.13
N THR A 33 9.04 -9.52 -13.67
CA THR A 33 8.66 -9.15 -12.31
C THR A 33 9.30 -10.15 -11.36
N LYS A 34 10.35 -9.70 -10.65
CA LYS A 34 10.87 -10.46 -9.51
C LYS A 34 9.68 -10.77 -8.59
N PRO A 35 9.52 -12.04 -8.16
CA PRO A 35 8.43 -12.39 -7.26
C PRO A 35 8.48 -11.47 -6.03
N ALA A 36 7.31 -11.01 -5.58
CA ALA A 36 7.20 -10.15 -4.42
C ALA A 36 7.91 -10.84 -3.24
N PRO A 37 8.79 -10.13 -2.51
CA PRO A 37 9.50 -10.74 -1.40
C PRO A 37 8.52 -11.22 -0.33
N ALA A 38 8.64 -12.48 0.08
CA ALA A 38 7.81 -13.06 1.14
C ALA A 38 8.02 -12.37 2.50
N ALA A 39 9.19 -11.76 2.71
CA ALA A 39 9.50 -10.97 3.89
C ALA A 39 10.38 -9.78 3.51
N PHE A 40 10.20 -8.66 4.22
CA PHE A 40 11.01 -7.47 4.03
C PHE A 40 11.13 -6.65 5.31
N GLU A 41 12.18 -5.82 5.37
CA GLU A 41 12.39 -4.92 6.49
C GLU A 41 11.39 -3.77 6.47
N ALA A 42 10.74 -3.57 7.61
CA ALA A 42 9.73 -2.54 7.80
C ALA A 42 9.83 -1.98 9.22
N LYS A 43 9.44 -0.72 9.38
CA LYS A 43 9.34 -0.08 10.68
C LYS A 43 7.88 0.13 11.03
N TYR A 44 7.41 -0.52 12.08
CA TYR A 44 6.10 -0.29 12.65
C TYR A 44 6.03 1.12 13.24
N GLU A 45 5.07 1.91 12.76
CA GLU A 45 4.86 3.30 13.17
C GLU A 45 3.65 3.48 14.10
N GLY A 46 2.84 2.42 14.29
CA GLY A 46 1.69 2.44 15.20
C GLY A 46 0.38 1.99 14.57
N GLY A 47 -0.65 1.93 15.41
CA GLY A 47 -2.05 1.78 15.01
C GLY A 47 -2.67 0.40 15.24
N LEU A 48 -1.91 -0.55 15.78
CA LEU A 48 -2.45 -1.81 16.31
C LEU A 48 -2.79 -1.65 17.80
N PHE A 49 -3.98 -2.11 18.19
CA PHE A 49 -4.40 -2.12 19.58
C PHE A 49 -3.45 -2.98 20.44
N GLY A 50 -3.02 -2.45 21.59
CA GLY A 50 -2.05 -3.13 22.47
C GLY A 50 -0.57 -2.94 22.10
N PHE A 51 -0.26 -2.35 20.93
CA PHE A 51 1.12 -2.08 20.49
C PHE A 51 1.33 -0.60 20.19
N THR A 52 1.75 0.17 21.19
CA THR A 52 1.95 1.62 21.05
C THR A 52 3.36 2.02 20.64
N GLU A 53 4.35 1.16 20.89
CA GLU A 53 5.76 1.47 20.63
C GLU A 53 6.14 1.25 19.17
N LYS A 54 6.86 2.22 18.60
CA LYS A 54 7.45 2.09 17.28
C LYS A 54 8.57 1.07 17.32
N ALA A 55 8.55 0.12 16.39
CA ALA A 55 9.52 -0.96 16.36
C ALA A 55 10.04 -1.15 14.94
N GLU A 56 11.34 -1.39 14.82
CA GLU A 56 11.95 -1.82 13.57
C GLU A 56 12.01 -3.35 13.54
N GLY A 57 11.80 -3.91 12.37
CA GLY A 57 11.62 -5.34 12.25
C GLY A 57 11.46 -5.82 10.82
N THR A 58 10.88 -7.00 10.71
CA THR A 58 10.60 -7.67 9.44
C THR A 58 9.12 -7.97 9.35
N LEU A 59 8.50 -7.51 8.27
CA LEU A 59 7.14 -7.88 7.91
C LEU A 59 7.20 -9.09 6.98
N LYS A 60 6.50 -10.15 7.33
CA LYS A 60 6.42 -11.39 6.55
C LYS A 60 4.98 -11.68 6.17
N PHE A 61 4.76 -11.98 4.89
CA PHE A 61 3.54 -12.63 4.42
C PHE A 61 3.67 -14.13 4.66
N ASP A 62 2.88 -14.64 5.58
CA ASP A 62 2.86 -16.06 5.95
C ASP A 62 1.68 -16.73 5.24
N ASP A 63 1.86 -17.00 3.95
CA ASP A 63 0.81 -17.55 3.07
C ASP A 63 0.32 -18.92 3.54
N GLU A 64 1.18 -19.71 4.18
CA GLU A 64 0.82 -21.04 4.73
C GLU A 64 -0.23 -20.95 5.84
N ASN A 65 -0.17 -19.89 6.65
CA ASN A 65 -1.09 -19.67 7.78
C ASN A 65 -2.09 -18.53 7.50
N GLY A 66 -2.12 -18.01 6.27
CA GLY A 66 -3.06 -16.96 5.86
C GLY A 66 -2.96 -15.68 6.69
N ARG A 67 -1.76 -15.25 7.08
CA ARG A 67 -1.57 -14.11 8.00
C ARG A 67 -0.35 -13.28 7.68
N LEU A 68 -0.40 -12.01 8.05
CA LEU A 68 0.71 -11.09 8.05
C LEU A 68 1.37 -11.09 9.43
N VAL A 69 2.68 -11.32 9.50
CA VAL A 69 3.40 -11.39 10.78
C VAL A 69 4.48 -10.32 10.85
N PHE A 70 4.50 -9.57 11.95
CA PHE A 70 5.56 -8.61 12.23
C PHE A 70 6.52 -9.16 13.30
N TYR A 71 7.78 -9.29 12.91
CA TYR A 71 8.87 -9.70 13.79
C TYR A 71 9.70 -8.48 14.19
N GLY A 72 9.94 -8.27 15.48
CA GLY A 72 10.86 -7.22 15.93
C GLY A 72 12.33 -7.53 15.60
N LYS A 73 13.25 -6.59 15.86
CA LYS A 73 14.71 -6.79 15.66
C LYS A 73 15.27 -8.07 16.28
N THR A 74 14.68 -8.55 17.37
CA THR A 74 15.09 -9.78 18.06
C THR A 74 14.58 -11.05 17.38
N LYS A 75 13.96 -10.93 16.18
CA LYS A 75 13.26 -12.01 15.46
C LYS A 75 12.11 -12.64 16.26
N LYS A 76 11.69 -12.00 17.35
CA LYS A 76 10.51 -12.40 18.11
C LYS A 76 9.27 -11.87 17.38
N GLU A 77 8.29 -12.75 17.19
CA GLU A 77 6.97 -12.37 16.72
C GLU A 77 6.35 -11.38 17.72
N MET A 78 5.98 -10.20 17.22
CA MET A 78 5.31 -9.19 18.03
C MET A 78 3.80 -9.35 17.91
N PHE A 79 3.29 -9.40 16.69
CA PHE A 79 1.87 -9.60 16.41
C PHE A 79 1.66 -10.16 15.01
N SER A 80 0.47 -10.71 14.79
CA SER A 80 0.01 -11.19 13.49
C SER A 80 -1.39 -10.66 13.17
N ILE A 81 -1.65 -10.37 11.90
CA ILE A 81 -2.94 -9.93 11.39
C ILE A 81 -3.41 -10.95 10.35
N PRO A 82 -4.52 -11.67 10.56
CA PRO A 82 -5.06 -12.60 9.57
C PRO A 82 -5.42 -11.88 8.27
N PHE A 83 -5.18 -12.51 7.11
CA PHE A 83 -5.55 -11.92 5.82
C PHE A 83 -7.06 -11.69 5.68
N GLU A 84 -7.86 -12.56 6.29
CA GLU A 84 -9.32 -12.43 6.29
C GLU A 84 -9.82 -11.17 7.02
N SER A 85 -9.04 -10.67 7.98
CA SER A 85 -9.34 -9.42 8.68
C SER A 85 -8.89 -8.17 7.91
N LEU A 86 -8.09 -8.31 6.85
CA LEU A 86 -7.58 -7.18 6.08
C LEU A 86 -8.65 -6.67 5.11
N ILE A 87 -9.07 -5.42 5.30
CA ILE A 87 -10.02 -4.75 4.40
C ILE A 87 -9.27 -4.13 3.22
N VAL A 88 -8.23 -3.34 3.50
CA VAL A 88 -7.49 -2.58 2.49
C VAL A 88 -6.01 -2.55 2.82
N ILE A 89 -5.18 -2.76 1.80
CA ILE A 89 -3.73 -2.59 1.85
C ILE A 89 -3.35 -1.60 0.75
N TYR A 90 -2.68 -0.50 1.12
CA TYR A 90 -2.22 0.46 0.12
C TYR A 90 -0.89 1.12 0.48
N PRO A 91 -0.03 1.36 -0.51
CA PRO A 91 1.16 2.17 -0.34
C PRO A 91 0.82 3.66 -0.35
N THR A 92 1.44 4.42 0.54
CA THR A 92 1.46 5.88 0.50
C THR A 92 2.90 6.40 0.50
N SER A 93 3.13 7.55 -0.14
CA SER A 93 4.44 8.20 -0.22
C SER A 93 4.30 9.67 0.16
N GLU A 94 5.06 10.09 1.15
CA GLU A 94 5.07 11.47 1.65
C GLU A 94 6.44 12.11 1.43
N SER A 95 6.45 13.37 1.03
CA SER A 95 7.67 14.18 0.89
C SER A 95 7.79 15.10 2.10
N VAL A 96 8.67 14.76 3.03
CA VAL A 96 8.84 15.49 4.30
C VAL A 96 10.19 16.19 4.33
N THR A 97 10.30 17.32 5.02
CA THR A 97 11.61 17.97 5.23
C THR A 97 12.52 17.06 6.05
N SER A 98 13.75 16.84 5.60
CA SER A 98 14.72 16.01 6.32
C SER A 98 14.97 16.57 7.73
N THR A 99 15.05 15.70 8.74
CA THR A 99 15.34 16.12 10.13
C THR A 99 16.65 16.90 10.21
N THR A 100 17.69 16.48 9.49
CA THR A 100 18.99 17.18 9.41
C THR A 100 18.85 18.54 8.75
N GLY A 101 18.12 18.63 7.62
CA GLY A 101 17.84 19.91 6.96
C GLY A 101 17.03 20.86 7.83
N ASN A 102 16.13 20.33 8.65
CA ASN A 102 15.33 21.09 9.61
C ASN A 102 16.14 21.63 10.79
N VAL A 103 17.21 20.94 11.20
CA VAL A 103 18.13 21.42 12.26
C VAL A 103 19.13 22.41 11.70
N VAL A 104 19.73 22.12 10.54
CA VAL A 104 20.76 22.97 9.91
C VAL A 104 20.20 24.34 9.50
N LYS A 105 18.93 24.44 9.09
CA LYS A 105 18.31 25.74 8.77
C LYS A 105 18.30 26.74 9.94
N ASN A 106 18.43 26.26 11.18
CA ASN A 106 18.44 27.09 12.39
C ASN A 106 19.85 27.53 12.80
N ILE A 107 20.88 27.12 12.07
CA ILE A 107 22.27 27.52 12.33
C ILE A 107 22.55 28.82 11.58
N PRO A 108 23.11 29.87 12.21
CA PRO A 108 23.37 31.16 11.60
C PRO A 108 24.63 31.11 10.71
N LEU A 109 24.65 30.21 9.72
CA LEU A 109 25.69 30.10 8.70
C LEU A 109 25.13 30.55 7.34
N PRO A 110 25.91 31.28 6.52
CA PRO A 110 25.51 31.61 5.16
C PRO A 110 25.15 30.35 4.36
N GLY A 111 23.97 30.33 3.74
CA GLY A 111 23.47 29.18 2.97
C GLY A 111 22.77 28.08 3.77
N ALA A 112 22.83 28.09 5.11
CA ALA A 112 22.19 27.08 5.95
C ALA A 112 20.65 27.09 5.83
N GLY A 113 20.04 28.25 5.55
CA GLY A 113 18.60 28.37 5.29
C GLY A 113 18.10 27.54 4.10
N LEU A 114 18.97 27.18 3.15
CA LEU A 114 18.62 26.34 2.00
C LEU A 114 18.54 24.85 2.37
N ALA A 115 19.12 24.43 3.51
CA ALA A 115 19.04 23.04 3.97
C ALA A 115 17.59 22.62 4.29
N GLY A 116 16.71 23.57 4.61
CA GLY A 116 15.27 23.33 4.79
C GLY A 116 14.53 22.94 3.50
N LEU A 117 15.15 23.13 2.32
CA LEU A 117 14.61 22.70 1.03
C LEU A 117 14.91 21.23 0.73
N ILE A 118 15.79 20.58 1.49
CA ILE A 118 16.11 19.17 1.33
C ILE A 118 14.94 18.33 1.85
N LYS A 119 14.17 17.81 0.90
CA LYS A 119 13.04 16.92 1.15
C LYS A 119 13.49 15.46 1.05
N GLU A 120 13.01 14.66 1.98
CA GLU A 120 13.18 13.22 2.04
C GLU A 120 11.84 12.54 1.71
N LYS A 121 11.88 11.55 0.81
CA LYS A 121 10.69 10.79 0.45
C LYS A 121 10.55 9.61 1.40
N ARG A 122 9.54 9.65 2.28
CA ARG A 122 9.15 8.54 3.15
C ARG A 122 8.03 7.76 2.50
N ARG A 123 8.03 6.44 2.65
CA ARG A 123 6.97 5.58 2.16
C ARG A 123 6.39 4.79 3.31
N TYR A 124 5.07 4.62 3.29
CA TYR A 124 4.36 3.84 4.27
C TYR A 124 3.47 2.82 3.57
N LEU A 125 3.32 1.66 4.18
CA LEU A 125 2.29 0.68 3.89
C LEU A 125 1.24 0.81 4.97
N VAL A 126 0.03 1.13 4.54
CA VAL A 126 -1.12 1.29 5.43
C VAL A 126 -2.02 0.08 5.26
N LEU A 127 -2.36 -0.56 6.37
CA LEU A 127 -3.27 -1.70 6.41
C LEU A 127 -4.45 -1.35 7.28
N GLN A 128 -5.66 -1.46 6.73
CA GLN A 128 -6.89 -1.38 7.49
C GLN A 128 -7.41 -2.78 7.74
N PHE A 129 -7.72 -3.09 8.99
CA PHE A 129 -8.22 -4.38 9.39
C PHE A 129 -9.45 -4.25 10.29
N ASP A 130 -10.29 -5.28 10.25
CA ASP A 130 -11.51 -5.42 11.02
C ASP A 130 -11.64 -6.90 11.37
N ASP A 131 -11.37 -7.21 12.62
CA ASP A 131 -11.44 -8.56 13.17
C ASP A 131 -12.74 -8.70 13.98
N PRO A 132 -13.77 -9.35 13.41
CA PRO A 132 -15.06 -9.50 14.07
C PRO A 132 -15.00 -10.49 15.24
N ASP A 133 -14.03 -11.39 15.27
CA ASP A 133 -13.88 -12.38 16.36
C ASP A 133 -13.29 -11.72 17.61
N ALA A 134 -12.39 -10.75 17.41
CA ALA A 134 -11.79 -9.96 18.48
C ALA A 134 -12.55 -8.66 18.81
N ASP A 135 -13.56 -8.28 18.01
CA ASP A 135 -14.24 -6.96 18.07
C ASP A 135 -13.25 -5.78 17.97
N VAL A 136 -12.21 -5.92 17.13
CA VAL A 136 -11.16 -4.92 16.95
C VAL A 136 -11.08 -4.45 15.51
N LYS A 137 -11.21 -3.14 15.34
CA LYS A 137 -10.95 -2.44 14.08
C LYS A 137 -9.77 -1.50 14.23
N GLY A 138 -8.89 -1.47 13.23
CA GLY A 138 -7.71 -0.61 13.30
C GLY A 138 -7.07 -0.31 11.96
N MET A 139 -6.09 0.57 12.02
CA MET A 139 -5.23 0.92 10.89
C MET A 139 -3.79 0.83 11.33
N VAL A 140 -3.02 -0.07 10.72
CA VAL A 140 -1.59 -0.23 11.00
C VAL A 140 -0.77 0.48 9.93
N ASN A 141 0.26 1.20 10.39
CA ASN A 141 1.20 1.89 9.52
C ASN A 141 2.59 1.28 9.63
N PHE A 142 3.17 0.92 8.49
CA PHE A 142 4.57 0.49 8.40
C PHE A 142 5.35 1.44 7.50
N LYS A 143 6.41 2.06 7.99
CA LYS A 143 7.38 2.77 7.16
C LYS A 143 8.25 1.76 6.42
N ILE A 144 8.37 1.91 5.11
CA ILE A 144 9.20 1.08 4.23
C ILE A 144 10.32 1.93 3.63
N GLU A 145 11.56 1.49 3.81
CA GLU A 145 12.73 2.21 3.29
C GLU A 145 13.06 1.81 1.85
N ASN A 146 12.85 0.53 1.51
CA ASN A 146 13.17 0.01 0.19
C ASN A 146 12.18 0.52 -0.87
N LYS A 147 12.74 1.12 -1.94
CA LYS A 147 11.96 1.72 -3.03
C LYS A 147 11.26 0.68 -3.91
N GLU A 148 11.80 -0.53 -3.96
CA GLU A 148 11.37 -1.58 -4.91
C GLU A 148 10.10 -2.31 -4.47
N LEU A 149 9.73 -2.23 -3.18
CA LEU A 149 8.62 -2.99 -2.61
C LEU A 149 7.23 -2.38 -2.84
N LEU A 150 7.16 -1.14 -3.33
CA LEU A 150 5.90 -0.39 -3.45
C LEU A 150 5.66 0.16 -4.87
N ILE A 151 6.25 -0.48 -5.89
CA ILE A 151 6.06 -0.09 -7.28
C ILE A 151 4.89 -0.92 -7.87
N PRO A 152 3.87 -0.28 -8.45
CA PRO A 152 2.82 -0.99 -9.20
C PRO A 152 3.32 -1.59 -10.51
#